data_AF-A0A200I1B5-F1
#
_entry.id   AF-A0A200I1B5-F1
#
_cell.length_a   1.000
_cell.length_b   1.000
_cell.length_c   1.000
_cell.angle_alpha   90.00
_cell.angle_beta   90.00
_cell.angle_gamma   90.00
#
_symmetry.space_group_name_H-M   'P 1'
#
loop_
_entity.id
_entity.type
_entity.pdbx_description
1 polymer ?
#
loop_
_entity_poly.entity_id
_entity_poly.type
_entity_poly.pdbx_seq_one_letter_code
_entity_poly.pdbx_strand_id
1 'polypeptide(L)'
;KVQNIDTVNGTYDIVIQANSGAGIHHITVPIWSKADKSDLKNYEAVNENGQWVVHFNKQNHQNHIGIYHNVVEAYFNDHTGKRISMENVEIKGEPLTLEGNIVNINSVNGSYDVVIKADAPEGVKSVRVPIWTNAKDIKWYQAEKQKDGTWTCLLYTSRYNKEKS
;
A
#
# COMPACT_ATOMS: atom_id res chain seq x y z
N LYS A 1 18.32 12.03 8.63
CA LYS A 1 18.05 11.36 7.33
C LYS A 1 17.04 10.24 7.56
N VAL A 2 16.26 9.88 6.55
CA VAL A 2 15.43 8.67 6.58
C VAL A 2 16.20 7.56 5.85
N GLN A 3 16.18 6.33 6.35
CA GLN A 3 16.89 5.19 5.77
C GLN A 3 16.22 3.86 6.10
N ASN A 4 16.79 2.75 5.60
CA ASN A 4 16.28 1.39 5.83
C ASN A 4 14.80 1.25 5.45
N ILE A 5 14.41 1.91 4.36
CA ILE A 5 13.01 1.99 3.92
C ILE A 5 12.61 0.68 3.28
N ASP A 6 11.70 -0.03 3.95
CA ASP A 6 10.95 -1.15 3.39
C ASP A 6 9.54 -0.67 3.05
N THR A 7 9.33 -0.38 1.76
CA THR A 7 8.05 0.13 1.26
C THR A 7 6.95 -0.93 1.24
N VAL A 8 7.30 -2.22 1.34
CA VAL A 8 6.36 -3.34 1.32
C VAL A 8 5.89 -3.64 2.74
N ASN A 9 6.82 -3.95 3.65
CA ASN A 9 6.50 -4.22 5.06
C ASN A 9 6.14 -2.95 5.83
N GLY A 10 6.52 -1.78 5.33
CA GLY A 10 6.15 -0.50 5.88
C GLY A 10 6.98 -0.07 7.08
N THR A 11 8.29 -0.29 7.01
CA THR A 11 9.24 0.07 8.07
C THR A 11 10.29 1.02 7.53
N TYR A 12 10.79 1.92 8.38
CA TYR A 12 11.95 2.76 8.08
C TYR A 12 12.52 3.35 9.36
N ASP A 13 13.76 3.84 9.27
CA ASP A 13 14.44 4.50 10.36
C ASP A 13 14.60 5.99 10.09
N ILE A 14 14.33 6.81 11.11
CA ILE A 14 14.67 8.23 11.10
C ILE A 14 15.89 8.41 12.00
N VAL A 15 17.03 8.69 11.36
CA VAL A 15 18.31 8.91 12.04
C VAL A 15 18.59 10.40 12.15
N ILE A 16 18.76 10.87 13.39
CA ILE A 16 18.83 12.27 13.75
C ILE A 16 20.20 12.55 14.33
N GLN A 17 20.94 13.40 13.64
CA GLN A 17 22.19 13.98 14.11
C GLN A 17 21.86 15.31 14.78
N ALA A 18 21.91 15.33 16.11
CA ALA A 18 21.62 16.51 16.89
C ALA A 18 22.81 16.81 17.81
N ASN A 19 23.24 18.06 17.81
CA ASN A 19 24.28 18.58 18.67
C ASN A 19 23.80 19.92 19.24
N SER A 20 23.90 20.10 20.55
CA SER A 20 23.57 21.35 21.23
C SER A 20 24.59 21.61 22.32
N GLY A 21 25.09 22.84 22.42
CA GLY A 21 25.98 23.25 23.51
C GLY A 21 25.31 23.18 24.88
N ALA A 22 23.98 23.27 24.93
CA ALA A 22 23.18 23.06 26.14
C ALA A 22 22.93 21.58 26.45
N GLY A 23 23.28 20.65 25.54
CA GLY A 23 22.89 19.25 25.61
C GLY A 23 21.45 19.02 25.16
N ILE A 24 21.16 17.77 24.79
CA ILE A 24 19.83 17.33 24.34
C ILE A 24 19.11 16.71 25.53
N HIS A 25 17.90 17.18 25.80
CA HIS A 25 17.03 16.62 26.83
C HIS A 25 16.28 15.40 26.28
N HIS A 26 15.51 15.58 25.21
CA HIS A 26 14.90 14.49 24.44
C HIS A 26 14.59 14.92 23.01
N ILE A 27 14.30 13.95 22.15
CA ILE A 27 13.84 14.16 20.77
C ILE A 27 12.58 13.35 20.54
N THR A 28 11.54 14.00 20.05
CA THR A 28 10.31 13.37 19.61
C THR A 28 10.16 13.52 18.09
N VAL A 29 9.46 12.55 17.50
CA VAL A 29 9.15 12.54 16.08
C VAL A 29 7.66 12.31 15.90
N PRO A 30 6.87 13.37 15.70
CA PRO A 30 5.49 13.23 15.27
C PRO A 30 5.42 12.66 13.83
N ILE A 31 4.71 11.55 13.67
CA ILE A 31 4.51 10.86 12.40
C ILE A 31 3.01 10.65 12.15
N TRP A 32 2.53 10.93 10.94
CA TRP A 32 1.13 10.74 10.54
C TRP A 32 1.02 10.49 9.03
N SER A 33 -0.06 9.84 8.58
CA SER A 33 -0.33 9.63 7.15
C SER A 33 -1.61 10.33 6.67
N LYS A 34 -2.57 10.60 7.54
CA LYS A 34 -3.86 11.19 7.16
C LYS A 34 -3.78 12.70 7.13
N ALA A 35 -4.50 13.32 6.19
CA ALA A 35 -4.53 14.78 6.03
C ALA A 35 -5.04 15.50 7.29
N ASP A 36 -5.99 14.90 8.01
CA ASP A 36 -6.55 15.42 9.27
C ASP A 36 -5.68 15.11 10.51
N LYS A 37 -4.56 14.39 10.33
CA LYS A 37 -3.64 13.94 11.38
C LYS A 37 -4.31 13.08 12.45
N SER A 38 -5.46 12.46 12.15
CA SER A 38 -6.18 11.61 13.11
C SER A 38 -5.41 10.35 13.50
N ASP A 39 -4.42 9.95 12.71
CA ASP A 39 -3.54 8.81 12.99
C ASP A 39 -2.16 9.23 13.55
N LEU A 40 -1.97 10.51 13.89
CA LEU A 40 -0.69 11.01 14.37
C LEU A 40 -0.24 10.29 15.65
N LYS A 41 1.03 9.88 15.65
CA LYS A 41 1.71 9.30 16.81
C LYS A 41 3.05 9.98 17.02
N ASN A 42 3.38 10.22 18.29
CA ASN A 42 4.68 10.74 18.68
C ASN A 42 5.60 9.58 19.04
N TYR A 43 6.76 9.52 18.38
CA TYR A 43 7.79 8.53 18.65
C TYR A 43 8.94 9.21 19.39
N GLU A 44 9.33 8.67 20.53
CA GLU A 44 10.53 9.13 21.23
C GLU A 44 11.76 8.48 20.58
N ALA A 45 12.77 9.29 20.25
CA ALA A 45 13.99 8.79 19.67
C ALA A 45 14.86 8.12 20.74
N VAL A 46 15.47 6.99 20.40
CA VAL A 46 16.42 6.29 21.26
C VAL A 46 17.85 6.66 20.86
N ASN A 47 18.74 6.76 21.85
CA ASN A 47 20.16 7.00 21.58
C ASN A 47 20.88 5.68 21.31
N GLU A 48 21.23 5.45 20.05
CA GLU A 48 21.98 4.29 19.58
C GLU A 48 23.38 4.73 19.15
N ASN A 49 24.37 4.49 20.02
CA ASN A 49 25.78 4.81 19.76
C ASN A 49 26.03 6.28 19.37
N GLY A 50 25.35 7.21 20.04
CA GLY A 50 25.50 8.65 19.78
C GLY A 50 24.63 9.19 18.64
N GLN A 51 23.77 8.36 18.05
CA GLN A 51 22.76 8.80 17.09
C GLN A 51 21.37 8.64 17.68
N TRP A 52 20.48 9.61 17.44
CA TRP A 52 19.09 9.48 17.86
C TRP A 52 18.30 8.81 16.74
N VAL A 53 17.60 7.73 17.05
CA VAL A 53 16.93 6.88 16.06
C VAL A 53 15.47 6.68 16.44
N VAL A 54 14.57 6.79 15.47
CA VAL A 54 13.19 6.30 15.56
C VAL A 54 13.01 5.16 14.57
N HIS A 55 12.57 4.01 15.07
CA HIS A 55 12.14 2.88 14.25
C HIS A 55 10.65 2.96 14.01
N PHE A 56 10.26 3.25 12.77
CA PHE A 56 8.87 3.32 12.36
C PHE A 56 8.38 1.96 11.85
N ASN A 57 7.11 1.63 12.15
CA ASN A 57 6.41 0.49 11.57
C ASN A 57 4.93 0.84 11.33
N LYS A 58 4.43 0.66 10.09
CA LYS A 58 3.04 0.93 9.70
C LYS A 58 2.01 0.14 10.50
N GLN A 59 2.39 -0.97 11.13
CA GLN A 59 1.50 -1.73 12.03
C GLN A 59 1.01 -0.86 13.18
N ASN A 60 1.81 0.12 13.61
CA ASN A 60 1.40 1.12 14.59
C ASN A 60 0.39 2.12 14.03
N HIS A 61 0.18 2.17 12.72
CA HIS A 61 -0.76 3.05 12.02
C HIS A 61 -1.84 2.24 11.27
N GLN A 62 -2.31 1.14 11.89
CA GLN A 62 -3.39 0.29 11.33
C GLN A 62 -3.05 -0.30 9.96
N ASN A 63 -1.76 -0.49 9.65
CA ASN A 63 -1.26 -0.94 8.35
C ASN A 63 -1.60 -0.01 7.18
N HIS A 64 -1.88 1.27 7.43
CA HIS A 64 -2.17 2.21 6.36
C HIS A 64 -0.99 2.34 5.39
N ILE A 65 -1.28 2.27 4.09
CA ILE A 65 -0.34 2.54 3.01
C ILE A 65 -0.52 3.98 2.52
N GLY A 66 0.50 4.53 1.89
CA GLY A 66 0.51 5.90 1.41
C GLY A 66 1.66 6.71 1.98
N ILE A 67 1.54 8.03 1.95
CA ILE A 67 2.60 8.95 2.32
C ILE A 67 2.55 9.20 3.84
N TYR A 68 3.66 8.91 4.51
CA TYR A 68 3.89 9.29 5.90
C TYR A 68 4.70 10.57 5.99
N HIS A 69 4.21 11.50 6.80
CA HIS A 69 4.85 12.76 7.12
C HIS A 69 5.66 12.64 8.39
N ASN A 70 6.89 13.15 8.36
CA ASN A 70 7.86 13.02 9.44
C ASN A 70 8.33 14.39 9.89
N VAL A 71 8.12 14.72 11.16
CA VAL A 71 8.64 15.95 11.78
C VAL A 71 9.51 15.56 12.96
N VAL A 72 10.66 16.22 13.12
CA VAL A 72 11.56 16.05 14.27
C VAL A 72 11.43 17.27 15.16
N GLU A 73 11.23 17.04 16.45
CA GLU A 73 11.16 18.05 17.51
C GLU A 73 12.21 17.71 18.57
N ALA A 74 13.25 18.55 18.67
CA ALA A 74 14.33 18.40 19.63
C ALA A 74 14.18 19.42 20.75
N TYR A 75 14.31 18.97 22.00
CA TYR A 75 14.26 19.79 23.20
C TYR A 75 15.61 19.76 23.91
N PHE A 76 16.13 20.93 24.28
CA PHE A 76 17.45 21.09 24.89
C PHE A 76 17.32 21.39 26.39
N ASN A 77 18.41 21.20 27.15
CA ASN A 77 18.36 21.37 28.61
C ASN A 77 18.18 22.83 29.06
N ASP A 78 18.43 23.80 28.18
CA ASP A 78 18.20 25.23 28.42
C ASP A 78 16.75 25.66 28.15
N HIS A 79 15.84 24.69 27.98
CA HIS A 79 14.42 24.88 27.68
C HIS A 79 14.14 25.47 26.29
N THR A 80 15.14 25.54 25.41
CA THR A 80 14.93 25.85 23.99
C THR A 80 14.70 24.58 23.18
N GLY A 81 14.31 24.72 21.91
CA GLY A 81 14.06 23.58 21.04
C GLY A 81 14.15 23.90 19.56
N LYS A 82 14.16 22.87 18.73
CA LYS A 82 14.23 22.96 17.27
C LYS A 82 13.26 22.00 16.62
N ARG A 83 12.60 22.46 15.56
CA ARG A 83 11.65 21.67 14.77
C ARG A 83 12.08 21.62 13.31
N ILE A 84 12.10 20.44 12.71
CA ILE A 84 12.54 20.22 11.32
C ILE A 84 11.59 19.21 10.65
N SER A 85 11.09 19.55 9.46
CA SER A 85 10.40 18.57 8.61
C SER A 85 11.41 17.69 7.88
N MET A 86 11.21 16.39 7.93
CA MET A 86 12.03 15.40 7.24
C MET A 86 11.38 15.01 5.91
N GLU A 87 12.08 14.17 5.15
CA GLU A 87 11.51 13.54 3.95
C GLU A 87 10.27 12.70 4.29
N ASN A 88 9.24 12.82 3.45
CA ASN A 88 8.06 11.97 3.56
C ASN A 88 8.37 10.60 2.96
N VAL A 89 7.81 9.54 3.53
CA VAL A 89 8.03 8.17 3.03
C VAL A 89 6.73 7.63 2.44
N GLU A 90 6.76 7.20 1.19
CA GLU A 90 5.64 6.47 0.58
C GLU A 90 5.76 4.97 0.89
N ILE A 91 4.78 4.44 1.62
CA ILE A 91 4.63 3.02 1.91
C ILE A 91 3.63 2.44 0.92
N LYS A 92 4.04 1.41 0.16
CA LYS A 92 3.26 0.87 -0.96
C LYS A 92 2.50 -0.40 -0.61
N GLY A 93 3.00 -1.17 0.35
CA GLY A 93 2.48 -2.52 0.62
C GLY A 93 2.94 -3.53 -0.43
N GLU A 94 2.37 -4.73 -0.37
CA GLU A 94 2.58 -5.76 -1.40
C GLU A 94 2.11 -5.26 -2.77
N PRO A 95 2.82 -5.57 -3.87
CA PRO A 95 2.34 -5.21 -5.19
C PRO A 95 1.03 -5.95 -5.50
N LEU A 96 0.19 -5.30 -6.30
CA LEU A 96 -0.99 -5.97 -6.85
C LEU A 96 -0.54 -7.16 -7.72
N THR A 97 -1.15 -8.32 -7.48
CA THR A 97 -0.97 -9.52 -8.29
C THR A 97 -2.26 -9.84 -9.03
N LEU A 98 -2.14 -10.31 -10.27
CA LEU A 98 -3.27 -10.68 -11.11
C LEU A 98 -2.87 -11.84 -12.03
N GLU A 99 -3.45 -13.00 -11.82
CA GLU A 99 -3.23 -14.20 -12.63
C GLU A 99 -4.57 -14.74 -13.11
N GLY A 100 -4.69 -15.01 -14.42
CA GLY A 100 -5.90 -15.53 -15.04
C GLY A 100 -5.66 -16.86 -15.73
N ASN A 101 -6.60 -17.79 -15.59
CA ASN A 101 -6.58 -19.09 -16.25
C ASN A 101 -7.93 -19.37 -16.92
N ILE A 102 -7.91 -20.00 -18.10
CA ILE A 102 -9.10 -20.50 -18.76
C ILE A 102 -9.27 -21.98 -18.42
N VAL A 103 -10.44 -22.36 -17.93
CA VAL A 103 -10.78 -23.73 -17.54
C VAL A 103 -12.17 -24.12 -18.04
N ASN A 104 -12.55 -25.39 -17.86
CA ASN A 104 -13.90 -25.91 -18.17
C ASN A 104 -14.38 -25.60 -19.61
N ILE A 105 -13.48 -25.75 -20.58
CA ILE A 105 -13.79 -25.47 -21.99
C ILE A 105 -14.78 -26.52 -22.50
N ASN A 106 -15.97 -26.06 -22.87
CA ASN A 106 -16.98 -26.86 -23.55
C ASN A 106 -17.06 -26.40 -25.02
N SER A 107 -16.43 -27.16 -25.90
CA SER A 107 -16.39 -26.87 -27.34
C SER A 107 -17.74 -27.09 -28.04
N VAL A 108 -18.61 -27.93 -27.47
CA VAL A 108 -19.94 -28.24 -28.05
C VAL A 108 -20.90 -27.07 -27.84
N ASN A 109 -20.98 -26.55 -26.61
CA ASN A 109 -21.87 -25.44 -26.26
C ASN A 109 -21.21 -24.07 -26.43
N GLY A 110 -19.90 -24.04 -26.68
CA GLY A 110 -19.12 -22.82 -26.79
C GLY A 110 -19.09 -22.04 -25.48
N SER A 111 -18.59 -22.67 -24.42
CA SER A 111 -18.42 -22.00 -23.12
C SER A 111 -17.07 -22.30 -22.48
N TYR A 112 -16.62 -21.41 -21.61
CA TYR A 112 -15.43 -21.60 -20.79
C TYR A 112 -15.50 -20.70 -19.56
N ASP A 113 -14.78 -21.07 -18.52
CA ASP A 113 -14.62 -20.27 -17.32
C ASP A 113 -13.28 -19.56 -17.36
N VAL A 114 -13.27 -18.30 -16.90
CA VAL A 114 -12.04 -17.58 -16.57
C VAL A 114 -11.94 -17.49 -15.06
N VAL A 115 -10.91 -18.11 -14.50
CA VAL A 115 -10.60 -18.11 -13.06
C VAL A 115 -9.43 -17.18 -12.82
N ILE A 116 -9.61 -16.20 -11.94
CA ILE A 116 -8.64 -15.14 -11.65
C ILE A 116 -8.25 -15.18 -10.19
N LYS A 117 -6.94 -15.22 -9.92
CA LYS A 117 -6.37 -14.89 -8.61
C LYS A 117 -5.95 -13.44 -8.65
N ALA A 118 -6.46 -12.64 -7.72
CA ALA A 118 -6.13 -11.23 -7.62
C ALA A 118 -5.89 -10.89 -6.15
N ASP A 119 -4.78 -10.22 -5.87
CA ASP A 119 -4.47 -9.69 -4.56
C ASP A 119 -3.96 -8.26 -4.66
N ALA A 120 -4.26 -7.44 -3.67
CA ALA A 120 -3.90 -6.03 -3.63
C ALA A 120 -3.77 -5.59 -2.17
N PRO A 121 -2.89 -4.61 -1.87
CA PRO A 121 -2.61 -4.23 -0.48
C PRO A 121 -3.82 -3.65 0.28
N GLU A 122 -4.79 -3.03 -0.42
CA GLU A 122 -6.08 -2.60 0.17
C GLU A 122 -7.24 -3.56 -0.13
N GLY A 123 -6.93 -4.75 -0.67
CA GLY A 123 -7.90 -5.72 -1.15
C GLY A 123 -8.47 -5.40 -2.54
N VAL A 124 -9.05 -6.41 -3.17
CA VAL A 124 -9.64 -6.31 -4.51
C VAL A 124 -11.14 -6.08 -4.41
N LYS A 125 -11.60 -4.90 -4.87
CA LYS A 125 -13.03 -4.54 -4.86
C LYS A 125 -13.84 -5.27 -5.94
N SER A 126 -13.29 -5.36 -7.15
CA SER A 126 -13.95 -6.01 -8.29
C SER A 126 -12.92 -6.42 -9.33
N VAL A 127 -13.26 -7.48 -10.08
CA VAL A 127 -12.48 -7.95 -11.24
C VAL A 127 -13.37 -7.97 -12.46
N ARG A 128 -12.85 -7.51 -13.61
CA ARG A 128 -13.55 -7.57 -14.90
C ARG A 128 -12.66 -8.22 -15.95
N VAL A 129 -13.27 -9.04 -16.80
CA VAL A 129 -12.60 -9.75 -17.88
C VAL A 129 -13.01 -9.12 -19.21
N PRO A 130 -12.08 -8.49 -19.94
CA PRO A 130 -12.34 -8.03 -21.30
C PRO A 130 -12.26 -9.19 -22.29
N ILE A 131 -13.20 -9.23 -23.24
CA ILE A 131 -13.20 -10.14 -24.37
C ILE A 131 -13.42 -9.34 -25.64
N TRP A 132 -12.63 -9.62 -26.66
CA TRP A 132 -12.72 -8.95 -27.94
C TRP A 132 -12.26 -9.87 -29.07
N THR A 133 -12.72 -9.57 -30.29
CA THR A 133 -12.21 -10.19 -31.52
C THR A 133 -11.37 -9.20 -32.33
N ASN A 134 -11.64 -7.90 -32.19
CA ASN A 134 -10.86 -6.79 -32.71
C ASN A 134 -10.73 -5.72 -31.61
N ALA A 135 -9.75 -4.82 -31.70
CA ALA A 135 -9.50 -3.81 -30.65
C ALA A 135 -10.63 -2.77 -30.48
N LYS A 136 -11.59 -2.69 -31.40
CA LYS A 136 -12.72 -1.74 -31.36
C LYS A 136 -13.96 -2.30 -30.65
N ASP A 137 -14.06 -3.62 -30.49
CA ASP A 137 -15.25 -4.32 -29.99
C ASP A 137 -14.97 -5.07 -28.67
N ILE A 138 -14.49 -4.36 -27.64
CA ILE A 138 -14.23 -4.95 -26.32
C ILE A 138 -15.52 -5.02 -25.51
N LYS A 139 -15.90 -6.22 -25.06
CA LYS A 139 -16.96 -6.46 -24.07
C LYS A 139 -16.34 -6.82 -22.72
N TRP A 140 -16.81 -6.16 -21.65
CA TRP A 140 -16.32 -6.40 -20.29
C TRP A 140 -17.32 -7.23 -19.50
N TYR A 141 -16.84 -8.29 -18.87
CA TYR A 141 -17.64 -9.19 -18.04
C TYR A 141 -17.20 -9.09 -16.58
N GLN A 142 -18.15 -8.87 -15.68
CA GLN A 142 -17.88 -8.83 -14.24
C GLN A 142 -17.62 -10.25 -13.74
N ALA A 143 -16.50 -10.47 -13.06
CA ALA A 143 -16.22 -11.73 -12.39
C ALA A 143 -16.85 -11.73 -10.99
N GLU A 144 -17.24 -12.91 -10.53
CA GLU A 144 -17.84 -13.16 -9.23
C GLU A 144 -16.81 -13.74 -8.26
N LYS A 145 -16.71 -13.17 -7.06
CA LYS A 145 -15.80 -13.64 -6.03
C LYS A 145 -16.26 -14.98 -5.47
N GLN A 146 -15.38 -15.96 -5.47
CA GLN A 146 -15.60 -17.32 -4.99
C GLN A 146 -15.21 -17.47 -3.51
N LYS A 147 -15.64 -18.57 -2.88
CA LYS A 147 -15.33 -18.88 -1.47
C LYS A 147 -13.84 -19.12 -1.21
N ASP A 148 -13.10 -19.60 -2.21
CA ASP A 148 -11.67 -19.88 -2.14
C ASP A 148 -10.78 -18.64 -2.39
N GLY A 149 -11.40 -17.45 -2.57
CA GLY A 149 -10.71 -16.19 -2.82
C GLY A 149 -10.44 -15.89 -4.29
N THR A 150 -10.68 -16.84 -5.20
CA THR A 150 -10.60 -16.58 -6.66
C THR A 150 -11.81 -15.78 -7.15
N TRP A 151 -11.72 -15.26 -8.37
CA TRP A 151 -12.82 -14.63 -9.09
C TRP A 151 -13.11 -15.43 -10.35
N THR A 152 -14.38 -15.77 -10.59
CA THR A 152 -14.76 -16.59 -11.75
C THR A 152 -15.71 -15.82 -12.66
N CYS A 153 -15.51 -15.97 -13.96
CA CYS A 153 -16.41 -15.46 -14.97
C CYS A 153 -16.76 -16.57 -15.96
N LEU A 154 -18.03 -16.95 -16.04
CA LEU A 154 -18.54 -17.90 -17.03
C LEU A 154 -18.85 -17.17 -18.33
N LEU A 155 -18.24 -17.64 -19.42
CA LEU A 155 -18.31 -17.00 -20.72
C LEU A 155 -18.89 -17.95 -21.76
N TYR A 156 -19.67 -17.39 -22.67
CA TYR A 156 -20.29 -18.10 -23.78
C TYR A 156 -19.88 -17.42 -25.09
N THR A 157 -19.40 -18.20 -26.05
CA THR A 157 -19.08 -17.72 -27.40
C THR A 157 -20.34 -17.22 -28.12
N SER A 158 -21.52 -17.75 -27.79
CA SER A 158 -22.81 -17.31 -28.35
C SER A 158 -23.30 -15.96 -27.82
N ARG A 159 -22.87 -15.52 -26.62
CA ARG A 159 -23.18 -14.17 -26.10
C ARG A 159 -22.40 -13.06 -26.83
N TYR A 160 -21.42 -13.42 -27.65
CA TYR A 160 -20.81 -12.51 -28.60
C TYR A 160 -21.65 -12.37 -29.90
N ASN A 161 -22.32 -13.45 -30.33
CA ASN A 161 -23.03 -13.52 -31.61
C ASN A 161 -24.51 -13.07 -31.59
N LYS A 162 -25.14 -12.87 -30.43
CA LYS A 162 -26.58 -12.53 -30.34
C LYS A 162 -26.96 -11.06 -30.60
N GLU A 163 -26.01 -10.18 -30.92
CA GLU A 163 -26.30 -8.75 -31.21
C GLU A 163 -25.95 -8.34 -32.64
N LYS A 164 -25.67 -9.30 -33.54
CA LYS A 164 -25.44 -9.05 -34.98
C LYS A 164 -26.54 -9.62 -35.89
N SER A 165 -27.75 -9.79 -35.38
CA SER A 165 -28.92 -10.21 -36.15
C SER A 165 -30.05 -9.22 -36.02
#